data_AF-A0A957D985-F1
#
_entry.id   AF-A0A957D985-F1
#
_cell.length_a   1.000
_cell.length_b   1.000
_cell.length_c   1.000
_cell.angle_alpha   90.00
_cell.angle_beta   90.00
_cell.angle_gamma   90.00
#
_symmetry.space_group_name_H-M   'P 1'
#
loop_
_entity.id
_entity.type
_entity.pdbx_description
1 polymer ?
#
loop_
_entity_poly.entity_id
_entity_poly.type
_entity_poly.pdbx_seq_one_letter_code
_entity_poly.pdbx_strand_id
1 'polypeptide(L)' 'MKKQTLNLPHGSIQLPAFLPDGTQGVVRGVDAQDLQTCGIQAVQMNAYHLMQKPGSSTIQSLGGLHRMT' A
#
# COMPACT_ATOMS: atom_id res chain seq x y z
N MET A 1 2.75 24.24 8.17
CA MET A 1 3.51 23.03 7.77
C MET A 1 3.92 23.19 6.31
N LYS A 2 5.19 22.94 5.93
CA LYS A 2 5.60 22.99 4.52
C LYS A 2 4.98 21.79 3.79
N LYS A 3 4.19 22.05 2.74
CA LYS A 3 3.75 21.00 1.83
C LYS A 3 4.95 20.56 1.00
N GLN A 4 5.24 19.27 1.02
CA GLN A 4 6.32 18.66 0.24
C GLN A 4 5.75 17.53 -0.59
N THR A 5 6.31 17.31 -1.77
CA THR A 5 5.89 16.21 -2.67
C THR A 5 6.99 15.16 -2.68
N LEU A 6 6.64 13.94 -2.31
CA LEU A 6 7.52 12.77 -2.44
C LEU A 6 7.21 12.08 -3.76
N ASN A 7 8.18 12.07 -4.69
CA ASN A 7 8.05 11.38 -5.97
C ASN A 7 8.50 9.92 -5.83
N LEU A 8 7.65 8.98 -6.25
CA LEU A 8 7.86 7.54 -6.19
C LEU A 8 7.66 6.92 -7.58
N PRO A 9 8.12 5.67 -7.80
CA PRO A 9 7.95 5.02 -9.10
C PRO A 9 6.49 4.85 -9.55
N HIS A 10 5.53 4.83 -8.60
CA HIS A 10 4.10 4.60 -8.86
C HIS A 10 3.25 5.88 -8.70
N GLY A 11 3.87 7.05 -8.60
CA GLY A 11 3.17 8.33 -8.43
C GLY A 11 3.82 9.23 -7.39
N SER A 12 3.10 10.25 -6.94
CA SER A 12 3.59 11.20 -5.94
C SER A 12 2.66 11.28 -4.74
N ILE A 13 3.24 11.55 -3.56
CA ILE A 13 2.52 11.69 -2.29
C ILE A 13 2.72 13.11 -1.75
N GLN A 14 1.64 13.76 -1.34
CA GLN A 14 1.69 15.08 -0.71
C GLN A 14 1.86 14.94 0.80
N LEU A 15 2.95 15.47 1.34
CA LEU A 15 3.27 15.41 2.76
C LEU A 15 2.78 16.66 3.51
N PRO A 16 2.32 16.51 4.76
CA PRO A 16 2.16 15.25 5.50
C PRO A 16 1.00 14.41 4.95
N ALA A 17 1.19 13.08 4.88
CA ALA A 17 0.20 12.13 4.39
C ALA A 17 -0.17 11.11 5.47
N PHE A 18 -1.42 10.69 5.49
CA PHE A 18 -1.88 9.52 6.24
C PHE A 18 -1.77 8.29 5.33
N LEU A 19 -1.13 7.22 5.83
CA LEU A 19 -0.94 5.96 5.12
C LEU A 19 -1.61 4.84 5.93
N PRO A 20 -2.80 4.35 5.52
CA PRO A 20 -3.46 3.23 6.20
C PRO A 20 -2.56 1.99 6.24
N ASP A 21 -2.60 1.26 7.35
CA ASP A 21 -1.86 -0.01 7.49
C ASP A 21 -2.57 -1.15 6.75
N GLY A 22 -1.82 -1.81 5.87
CA GLY A 22 -2.18 -3.03 5.16
C GLY A 22 -1.44 -4.22 5.74
N THR A 23 -1.83 -4.66 6.95
CA THR A 23 -1.11 -5.68 7.72
C THR A 23 -0.88 -6.98 6.94
N GLN A 24 -1.87 -7.42 6.15
CA GLN A 24 -1.82 -8.69 5.40
C GLN A 24 -2.04 -8.49 3.90
N GLY A 25 -1.58 -7.36 3.36
CA GLY A 25 -1.82 -6.96 1.97
C GLY A 25 -3.16 -6.25 1.75
N VAL A 26 -3.98 -6.10 2.78
CA VAL A 26 -5.28 -5.43 2.70
C VAL A 26 -5.46 -4.45 3.85
N VAL A 27 -6.17 -3.35 3.58
CA VAL A 27 -6.68 -2.47 4.64
C VAL A 27 -7.99 -3.07 5.15
N ARG A 28 -8.09 -3.28 6.46
CA ARG A 28 -9.24 -4.00 7.04
C ARG A 28 -10.54 -3.22 6.83
N GLY A 29 -11.50 -3.84 6.15
CA GLY A 29 -12.88 -3.35 6.04
C GLY A 29 -13.18 -2.48 4.80
N VAL A 30 -12.18 -2.23 3.95
CA VAL A 30 -12.32 -1.47 2.70
C VAL A 30 -11.51 -2.11 1.59
N ASP A 31 -11.91 -1.92 0.35
CA ASP A 31 -11.13 -2.36 -0.81
C ASP A 31 -10.26 -1.22 -1.40
N ALA A 32 -9.54 -1.52 -2.49
CA ALA A 32 -8.68 -0.54 -3.14
C ALA A 32 -9.47 0.64 -3.75
N GLN A 33 -10.70 0.39 -4.22
CA GLN A 33 -11.55 1.42 -4.82
C GLN A 33 -12.06 2.39 -3.76
N ASP A 34 -12.41 1.89 -2.57
CA ASP A 34 -12.78 2.71 -1.42
C ASP A 34 -11.63 3.66 -1.03
N LEU A 35 -10.40 3.14 -0.96
CA LEU A 35 -9.21 3.93 -0.62
C LEU A 35 -8.94 5.04 -1.64
N GLN A 36 -9.04 4.71 -2.94
CA GLN A 36 -8.90 5.69 -4.01
C GLN A 36 -9.98 6.78 -3.93
N THR A 37 -11.23 6.39 -3.66
CA THR A 37 -12.36 7.32 -3.51
C THR A 37 -12.16 8.25 -2.33
N CYS A 38 -11.57 7.76 -1.23
CA CYS A 38 -11.18 8.55 -0.07
C CYS A 38 -9.97 9.47 -0.31
N GLY A 39 -9.32 9.40 -1.47
CA GLY A 39 -8.13 10.19 -1.80
C GLY A 39 -6.85 9.70 -1.11
N ILE A 40 -6.81 8.43 -0.67
CA ILE A 40 -5.59 7.83 -0.11
C ILE A 40 -4.58 7.60 -1.25
N GLN A 41 -3.42 8.24 -1.13
CA GLN A 41 -2.38 8.23 -2.18
C GLN A 41 -1.47 6.99 -2.11
N ALA A 42 -1.35 6.38 -0.93
CA ALA A 42 -0.56 5.18 -0.70
C ALA A 42 -0.97 4.51 0.62
N VAL A 43 -0.58 3.24 0.76
CA VAL A 43 -0.81 2.42 1.95
C VAL A 43 0.52 1.87 2.45
N GLN A 44 0.64 1.69 3.75
CA GLN A 44 1.80 1.00 4.32
C GLN A 44 1.55 -0.49 4.26
N MET A 45 2.51 -1.28 3.76
CA MET A 45 2.41 -2.75 3.76
C MET A 45 3.38 -3.37 4.76
N ASN A 46 2.87 -4.23 5.65
CA ASN A 46 3.70 -4.81 6.69
C ASN A 46 4.42 -6.06 6.17
N ALA A 47 5.73 -5.94 5.95
CA ALA A 47 6.55 -7.02 5.43
C ALA A 47 6.59 -8.27 6.34
N TYR A 48 6.52 -8.10 7.66
CA TYR A 48 6.61 -9.23 8.62
C TYR A 48 5.49 -10.25 8.42
N HIS A 49 4.26 -9.77 8.24
CA HIS A 49 3.12 -10.65 8.01
C HIS A 49 3.13 -11.22 6.59
N LEU A 50 3.42 -10.39 5.59
CA LEU A 50 3.47 -10.80 4.19
C LEU A 50 4.50 -11.90 3.92
N MET A 51 5.66 -11.86 4.60
CA MET A 51 6.69 -12.89 4.50
C MET A 51 6.27 -14.22 5.15
N GLN A 52 5.43 -14.20 6.18
CA GLN A 52 4.92 -15.42 6.80
C GLN A 52 3.74 -16.01 6.03
N LYS A 53 2.87 -15.14 5.51
CA LYS A 53 1.70 -15.51 4.72
C LYS A 53 1.27 -14.31 3.85
N PRO A 54 1.22 -14.44 2.52
CA PRO A 54 1.35 -15.66 1.70
C PRO A 54 2.79 -16.09 1.37
N GLY A 55 3.80 -15.34 1.82
CA GLY A 55 5.22 -15.60 1.52
C GLY A 55 5.72 -14.83 0.30
N SER A 56 7.00 -14.47 0.30
CA SER A 56 7.61 -13.64 -0.76
C SER A 56 7.60 -14.31 -2.14
N SER A 57 7.78 -15.63 -2.22
CA SER A 57 7.73 -16.38 -3.47
C SER A 57 6.34 -16.32 -4.12
N THR A 58 5.28 -16.47 -3.32
CA THR A 58 3.90 -16.34 -3.77
C THR A 58 3.60 -14.91 -4.23
N ILE A 59 4.06 -13.91 -3.50
CA ILE A 59 3.88 -12.50 -3.89
C ILE A 59 4.56 -12.22 -5.23
N GLN A 60 5.78 -12.73 -5.42
CA GLN A 60 6.51 -12.59 -6.68
C GLN A 60 5.82 -13.31 -7.85
N SER A 61 5.32 -14.54 -7.64
CA SER A 61 4.63 -15.29 -8.70
C SER A 61 3.31 -14.63 -9.12
N LEU A 62 2.66 -13.88 -8.22
CA LEU A 62 1.47 -13.07 -8.51
C LEU A 62 1.80 -11.69 -9.12
N GLY A 63 3.08 -11.39 -9.39
CA GLY A 63 3.50 -10.16 -10.05
C GLY A 63 3.78 -8.98 -9.11
N GLY A 64 3.99 -9.25 -7.81
CA GLY A 64 4.33 -8.27 -6.80
C GLY A 64 3.12 -7.72 -6.04
N LEU A 65 3.39 -6.93 -4.99
CA LEU A 65 2.35 -6.45 -4.06
C LEU A 65 1.24 -5.65 -4.76
N HIS A 66 1.60 -4.68 -5.61
CA HIS A 66 0.63 -3.84 -6.32
C HIS A 66 -0.29 -4.60 -7.29
N ARG A 67 0.07 -5.83 -7.68
CA ARG A 67 -0.69 -6.63 -8.65
C ARG A 67 -1.48 -7.77 -7.99
N MET A 68 -1.05 -8.18 -6.80
CA MET A 68 -1.70 -9.21 -6.00
C MET A 68 -3.00 -8.72 -5.33
N THR A 69 -3.05 -7.43 -4.97
CA THR A 69 -4.09 -6.80 -4.15
C THR A 69 -4.89 -5.81 -4.97
#